data_AF-A0A7S3WEU2-F1
#
_entry.id   AF-A0A7S3WEU2-F1
#
_cell.length_a   1.000
_cell.length_b   1.000
_cell.length_c   1.000
_cell.angle_alpha   90.00
_cell.angle_beta   90.00
_cell.angle_gamma   90.00
#
_symmetry.space_group_name_H-M   'P 1'
#
loop_
_entity.id
_entity.type
_entity.pdbx_description
1 polymer ?
#
loop_
_entity_poly.entity_id
_entity_poly.type
_entity_poly.pdbx_seq_one_letter_code
_entity_poly.pdbx_strand_id
1 'polypeptide(L)'
;KGVKKLCEDESLSGSGYCDLAKILRIVIDKAGGPAPAPEPLMEQEEGHEETQVDLPMGIKEDLVVPPGPAPSAVPAPAPASEPAPAPAPDMDQDGIPDSTDPDIDGDGVLNEDDKFPRDGSEWSDLDGDGIGDNADPDRDGDGMPNEEDPHPNDPLNQPDRDKDGVPDDKDAFPDDPTEWHDMDGDGWGDNSDADRDGDGVTNEEDAYPGDATKHIFDADGDGIADHEDAFPNDPNEWKDTDGDGHGDNVDASPLDPDCHEAPCKKILYNKVERKLPSQGYDEHSNSHVEHDDKYTWTGDWQDEWPMTGESHAATFRRICKESPNNTWCKRYGHHLL
;
A
#
# COMPACT_ATOMS: atom_id res chain seq x y z
N LYS A 1 13.76 -9.55 26.57
CA LYS A 1 14.09 -10.17 27.89
C LYS A 1 15.11 -9.37 28.72
N GLY A 2 16.19 -8.81 28.16
CA GLY A 2 17.19 -8.05 28.94
C GLY A 2 16.78 -6.64 29.41
N VAL A 3 15.93 -5.93 28.66
CA VAL A 3 15.51 -4.54 28.95
C VAL A 3 14.60 -4.46 30.19
N LYS A 4 13.68 -5.42 30.36
CA LYS A 4 12.77 -5.50 31.52
C LYS A 4 13.53 -5.59 32.85
N LYS A 5 14.66 -6.32 32.86
CA LYS A 5 15.54 -6.46 34.04
C LYS A 5 16.33 -5.18 34.38
N LEU A 6 16.62 -4.34 33.39
CA LEU A 6 17.32 -3.05 33.60
C LEU A 6 16.39 -1.98 34.17
N CYS A 7 15.10 -1.98 33.79
CA CYS A 7 14.10 -1.06 34.35
C CYS A 7 13.81 -1.35 35.84
N GLU A 8 13.88 -2.61 36.28
CA GLU A 8 13.59 -2.99 37.67
C GLU A 8 14.72 -2.58 38.64
N ASP A 9 15.99 -2.65 38.22
CA ASP A 9 17.16 -2.30 39.05
C ASP A 9 17.36 -0.77 39.23
N GLU A 10 16.85 0.09 38.32
CA GLU A 10 16.95 1.56 38.44
C GLU A 10 15.78 2.23 39.20
N SER A 11 14.83 1.45 39.73
CA SER A 11 13.62 1.95 40.41
C SER A 11 13.85 2.60 41.80
N LEU A 12 14.97 3.32 41.98
CA LEU A 12 15.26 4.15 43.16
C LEU A 12 15.42 5.66 42.85
N SER A 13 14.85 6.16 41.74
CA SER A 13 14.72 7.62 41.56
C SER A 13 13.35 8.06 41.00
N GLY A 14 12.28 7.82 41.77
CA GLY A 14 11.20 8.79 41.98
C GLY A 14 10.34 9.31 40.82
N SER A 15 10.43 8.83 39.58
CA SER A 15 9.60 9.34 38.48
C SER A 15 8.74 8.31 37.74
N GLY A 16 8.67 7.04 38.16
CA GLY A 16 7.70 6.06 37.65
C GLY A 16 7.81 5.66 36.17
N TYR A 17 8.67 6.32 35.37
CA TYR A 17 8.87 6.03 33.95
C TYR A 17 10.29 5.54 33.69
N CYS A 18 10.40 4.48 32.88
CA CYS A 18 11.68 3.93 32.47
C CYS A 18 12.31 4.82 31.38
N ASP A 19 13.41 5.50 31.71
CA ASP A 19 14.09 6.43 30.82
C ASP A 19 14.90 5.67 29.76
N LEU A 20 14.24 5.39 28.63
CA LEU A 20 14.81 4.65 27.49
C LEU A 20 16.10 5.29 26.94
N ALA A 21 16.27 6.61 27.07
CA ALA A 21 17.48 7.30 26.61
C ALA A 21 18.71 6.99 27.48
N LYS A 22 18.53 6.72 28.78
CA LYS A 22 19.60 6.24 29.66
C LYS A 22 19.97 4.79 29.41
N ILE A 23 18.98 3.94 29.18
CA ILE A 23 19.20 2.52 28.85
C ILE A 23 19.98 2.39 27.53
N LEU A 24 19.61 3.18 26.51
CA LEU A 24 20.30 3.18 25.23
C LEU A 24 21.78 3.58 25.36
N ARG A 25 22.09 4.57 26.22
CA ARG A 25 23.48 4.96 26.54
C ARG A 25 24.27 3.85 27.23
N ILE A 26 23.68 3.15 28.19
CA ILE A 26 24.32 2.03 28.90
C ILE A 26 24.61 0.86 27.96
N VAL A 27 23.71 0.60 27.01
CA VAL A 27 23.88 -0.45 25.99
C VAL A 27 25.00 -0.09 25.01
N ILE A 28 25.08 1.19 24.59
CA ILE A 28 26.14 1.68 23.70
C ILE A 28 27.52 1.65 24.38
N ASP A 29 27.62 2.06 25.65
CA ASP A 29 28.89 2.04 26.40
C ASP A 29 29.40 0.61 26.69
N LYS A 30 28.49 -0.36 26.86
CA LYS A 30 28.86 -1.79 27.04
C LYS A 30 29.24 -2.49 25.73
N ALA A 31 28.81 -1.98 24.58
CA ALA A 31 29.05 -2.59 23.28
C ALA A 31 30.40 -2.22 22.65
N GLY A 32 31.12 -1.22 23.19
CA GLY A 32 32.53 -0.97 22.88
C GLY A 32 32.89 -0.99 21.39
N GLY A 33 32.25 -0.12 20.59
CA GLY A 33 32.59 0.06 19.18
C GLY A 33 32.13 1.41 18.64
N PRO A 34 32.92 2.11 17.79
CA PRO A 34 32.55 3.42 17.29
C PRO A 34 31.42 3.33 16.27
N ALA A 35 30.53 4.33 16.28
CA ALA A 35 29.40 4.44 15.35
C ALA A 35 29.85 4.44 13.88
N PRO A 36 29.16 3.73 12.97
CA PRO A 36 29.44 3.81 11.54
C PRO A 36 28.95 5.14 10.97
N ALA A 37 29.77 5.74 10.11
CA ALA A 37 29.44 6.94 9.34
C ALA A 37 28.47 6.58 8.18
N PRO A 38 27.63 7.52 7.72
CA PRO A 38 26.71 7.27 6.62
C PRO A 38 27.45 7.27 5.27
N GLU A 39 27.27 6.21 4.48
CA GLU A 39 27.73 6.16 3.09
C GLU A 39 26.74 6.86 2.14
N PRO A 40 27.22 7.46 1.03
CA PRO A 40 26.39 8.25 0.13
C PRO A 40 25.69 7.39 -0.93
N LEU A 41 24.53 7.88 -1.37
CA LEU A 41 23.71 7.39 -2.46
C LEU A 41 24.50 7.27 -3.78
N MET A 42 24.49 6.09 -4.40
CA MET A 42 24.91 5.92 -5.80
C MET A 42 23.70 6.09 -6.72
N GLU A 43 23.75 7.15 -7.52
CA GLU A 43 22.96 7.34 -8.74
C GLU A 43 23.50 6.41 -9.83
N GLN A 44 22.59 5.70 -10.51
CA GLN A 44 22.89 4.99 -11.76
C GLN A 44 22.55 5.94 -12.92
N GLU A 45 23.56 6.33 -13.70
CA GLU A 45 23.36 6.90 -15.04
C GLU A 45 23.87 5.93 -16.11
N GLU A 46 23.05 5.76 -17.15
CA GLU A 46 23.37 5.12 -18.42
C GLU A 46 24.40 5.93 -19.22
N GLY A 47 25.24 5.26 -20.03
CA GLY A 47 26.19 5.96 -20.89
C GLY A 47 26.93 5.06 -21.89
N HIS A 48 26.54 5.21 -23.15
CA HIS A 48 26.97 4.58 -24.41
C HIS A 48 28.48 4.64 -24.79
N GLU A 49 28.91 3.58 -25.52
CA GLU A 49 29.60 3.60 -26.84
C GLU A 49 31.16 3.75 -26.99
N GLU A 50 31.71 2.73 -27.68
CA GLU A 50 32.81 2.62 -28.67
C GLU A 50 34.34 2.82 -28.44
N THR A 51 35.05 1.86 -29.06
CA THR A 51 36.32 1.91 -29.84
C THR A 51 37.72 1.75 -29.20
N GLN A 52 38.32 0.57 -29.49
CA GLN A 52 39.60 0.28 -30.18
C GLN A 52 40.83 1.19 -29.97
N VAL A 53 41.99 0.63 -29.56
CA VAL A 53 43.26 0.50 -30.33
C VAL A 53 44.49 0.07 -29.49
N ASP A 54 45.33 -0.77 -30.14
CA ASP A 54 46.80 -0.85 -30.14
C ASP A 54 47.66 -1.40 -28.97
N LEU A 55 48.48 -2.40 -29.34
CA LEU A 55 49.63 -2.97 -28.63
C LEU A 55 50.95 -2.39 -29.19
N PRO A 56 51.99 -2.12 -28.37
CA PRO A 56 53.30 -1.75 -28.88
C PRO A 56 54.38 -2.85 -28.78
N MET A 57 55.41 -2.59 -29.60
CA MET A 57 56.55 -3.37 -30.07
C MET A 57 57.65 -3.75 -29.06
N GLY A 58 58.48 -4.73 -29.47
CA GLY A 58 59.96 -4.72 -29.33
C GLY A 58 60.54 -6.12 -29.58
N ILE A 59 61.70 -6.38 -30.18
CA ILE A 59 62.78 -5.66 -30.88
C ILE A 59 63.64 -6.74 -31.59
N LYS A 60 64.31 -6.37 -32.68
CA LYS A 60 65.10 -7.21 -33.60
C LYS A 60 66.49 -7.54 -33.07
N GLU A 61 67.12 -8.62 -33.55
CA GLU A 61 68.48 -8.61 -34.12
C GLU A 61 68.69 -9.73 -35.16
N ASP A 62 69.24 -9.34 -36.31
CA ASP A 62 69.59 -10.16 -37.47
C ASP A 62 71.03 -10.71 -37.35
N LEU A 63 71.26 -11.96 -37.76
CA LEU A 63 72.59 -12.44 -38.16
C LEU A 63 72.49 -13.26 -39.46
N VAL A 64 73.14 -12.75 -40.52
CA VAL A 64 73.22 -13.32 -41.87
C VAL A 64 74.59 -13.95 -42.10
N VAL A 65 74.67 -15.21 -42.59
CA VAL A 65 75.65 -15.74 -43.60
C VAL A 65 75.17 -17.16 -44.08
N PRO A 66 75.69 -17.77 -45.18
CA PRO A 66 75.38 -17.67 -46.62
C PRO A 66 74.64 -18.92 -47.20
N PRO A 67 74.27 -18.96 -48.51
CA PRO A 67 73.51 -20.08 -49.08
C PRO A 67 74.39 -21.28 -49.47
N GLY A 68 73.97 -22.48 -49.06
CA GLY A 68 74.48 -23.77 -49.55
C GLY A 68 73.73 -24.26 -50.80
N PRO A 69 74.30 -25.19 -51.58
CA PRO A 69 73.84 -25.50 -52.94
C PRO A 69 72.55 -26.34 -52.93
N ALA A 70 71.71 -26.08 -53.93
CA ALA A 70 70.49 -26.82 -54.20
C ALA A 70 70.74 -28.32 -54.39
N PRO A 71 70.01 -29.22 -53.70
CA PRO A 71 69.86 -30.59 -54.14
C PRO A 71 68.67 -30.71 -55.11
N SER A 72 68.91 -31.49 -56.15
CA SER A 72 68.00 -31.87 -57.22
C SER A 72 66.61 -32.32 -56.74
N ALA A 73 65.61 -31.98 -57.56
CA ALA A 73 64.24 -32.42 -57.49
C ALA A 73 64.11 -33.92 -57.18
N VAL A 74 63.52 -34.21 -56.02
CA VAL A 74 62.89 -35.49 -55.72
C VAL A 74 61.44 -35.38 -56.23
N PRO A 75 60.87 -36.38 -56.92
CA PRO A 75 59.47 -36.31 -57.34
C PRO A 75 58.57 -36.22 -56.09
N ALA A 76 57.59 -35.31 -56.15
CA ALA A 76 56.59 -35.14 -55.10
C ALA A 76 55.93 -36.49 -54.76
N PRO A 77 55.78 -36.84 -53.47
CA PRO A 77 54.93 -37.96 -53.10
C PRO A 77 53.49 -37.63 -53.54
N ALA A 78 52.80 -38.64 -54.08
CA ALA A 78 51.38 -38.57 -54.43
C ALA A 78 50.58 -37.98 -53.25
N PRO A 79 49.51 -37.22 -53.50
CA PRO A 79 48.69 -36.67 -52.42
C PRO A 79 48.22 -37.83 -51.55
N ALA A 80 48.57 -37.79 -50.26
CA ALA A 80 47.87 -38.57 -49.27
C ALA A 80 46.39 -38.16 -49.39
N SER A 81 45.53 -39.14 -49.67
CA SER A 81 44.09 -38.98 -49.59
C SER A 81 43.77 -38.28 -48.27
N GLU A 82 43.13 -37.10 -48.33
CA GLU A 82 42.56 -36.45 -47.15
C GLU A 82 41.80 -37.51 -46.34
N PRO A 83 41.97 -37.56 -45.00
CA PRO A 83 41.10 -38.39 -44.19
C PRO A 83 39.65 -37.99 -44.50
N ALA A 84 38.80 -38.98 -44.72
CA ALA A 84 37.38 -38.75 -44.94
C ALA A 84 36.85 -37.83 -43.82
N PRO A 85 35.96 -36.86 -44.14
CA PRO A 85 35.35 -36.02 -43.13
C PRO A 85 34.73 -36.92 -42.06
N ALA A 86 34.90 -36.54 -40.78
CA ALA A 86 34.24 -37.23 -39.69
C ALA A 86 32.73 -37.32 -39.98
N PRO A 87 32.06 -38.43 -39.63
CA PRO A 87 30.61 -38.49 -39.74
C PRO A 87 30.00 -37.31 -38.99
N ALA A 88 28.93 -36.76 -39.55
CA ALA A 88 28.18 -35.70 -38.88
C ALA A 88 27.69 -36.21 -37.51
N PRO A 89 27.54 -35.32 -36.50
CA PRO A 89 26.90 -35.67 -35.24
C PRO A 89 25.52 -36.30 -35.49
N ASP A 90 25.22 -37.32 -34.70
CA ASP A 90 24.01 -38.14 -34.72
C ASP A 90 23.83 -38.64 -33.28
N MET A 91 23.01 -37.91 -32.52
CA MET A 91 22.96 -38.03 -31.07
C MET A 91 22.11 -39.21 -30.60
N ASP A 92 20.96 -39.45 -31.23
CA ASP A 92 20.07 -40.58 -30.94
C ASP A 92 20.46 -41.87 -31.68
N GLN A 93 21.37 -41.77 -32.67
CA GLN A 93 21.90 -42.88 -33.46
C GLN A 93 20.85 -43.54 -34.36
N ASP A 94 19.85 -42.81 -34.83
CA ASP A 94 18.84 -43.30 -35.78
C ASP A 94 19.33 -43.31 -37.24
N GLY A 95 20.47 -42.65 -37.50
CA GLY A 95 21.11 -42.53 -38.80
C GLY A 95 20.77 -41.24 -39.57
N ILE A 96 20.04 -40.31 -38.96
CA ILE A 96 19.81 -38.95 -39.42
C ILE A 96 20.80 -38.03 -38.71
N PRO A 97 21.58 -37.19 -39.43
CA PRO A 97 22.47 -36.25 -38.77
C PRO A 97 21.71 -35.17 -37.98
N ASP A 98 22.19 -34.78 -36.79
CA ASP A 98 21.60 -33.75 -35.90
C ASP A 98 21.17 -32.48 -36.65
N SER A 99 21.93 -32.07 -37.66
CA SER A 99 21.68 -30.87 -38.46
C SER A 99 20.40 -30.90 -39.30
N THR A 100 19.85 -32.11 -39.51
CA THR A 100 18.69 -32.41 -40.35
C THR A 100 17.67 -33.29 -39.63
N ASP A 101 17.96 -33.64 -38.39
CA ASP A 101 17.12 -34.48 -37.56
C ASP A 101 15.96 -33.65 -37.01
N PRO A 102 14.70 -34.06 -37.23
CA PRO A 102 13.55 -33.41 -36.59
C PRO A 102 13.39 -33.72 -35.08
N ASP A 103 14.09 -34.74 -34.56
CA ASP A 103 14.04 -35.23 -33.17
C ASP A 103 15.46 -35.63 -32.74
N ILE A 104 16.28 -34.64 -32.35
CA ILE A 104 17.73 -34.80 -32.24
C ILE A 104 18.16 -35.80 -31.14
N ASP A 105 17.36 -35.98 -30.10
CA ASP A 105 17.66 -36.91 -29.00
C ASP A 105 16.77 -38.16 -28.97
N GLY A 106 15.79 -38.26 -29.86
CA GLY A 106 15.03 -39.47 -30.14
C GLY A 106 14.06 -39.84 -29.02
N ASP A 107 13.60 -38.86 -28.24
CA ASP A 107 12.63 -39.08 -27.16
C ASP A 107 11.17 -39.14 -27.65
N GLY A 108 10.94 -38.75 -28.91
CA GLY A 108 9.66 -38.75 -29.58
C GLY A 108 8.95 -37.39 -29.62
N VAL A 109 9.55 -36.33 -29.08
CA VAL A 109 9.10 -34.94 -29.17
C VAL A 109 9.95 -34.22 -30.22
N LEU A 110 9.31 -33.48 -31.13
CA LEU A 110 10.05 -32.79 -32.18
C LEU A 110 10.82 -31.61 -31.60
N ASN A 111 12.02 -31.32 -32.12
CA ASN A 111 12.87 -30.21 -31.68
C ASN A 111 12.16 -28.84 -31.59
N GLU A 112 11.09 -28.63 -32.36
CA GLU A 112 10.31 -27.39 -32.37
C GLU A 112 9.30 -27.28 -31.22
N ASP A 113 8.88 -28.41 -30.68
CA ASP A 113 7.94 -28.53 -29.56
C ASP A 113 8.64 -28.90 -28.24
N ASP A 114 9.88 -29.38 -28.33
CA ASP A 114 10.72 -29.80 -27.22
C ASP A 114 11.43 -28.60 -26.56
N LYS A 115 11.31 -28.49 -25.23
CA LYS A 115 12.01 -27.48 -24.42
C LYS A 115 13.49 -27.80 -24.22
N PHE A 116 13.87 -29.06 -24.28
CA PHE A 116 15.24 -29.55 -24.18
C PHE A 116 15.60 -30.48 -25.37
N PRO A 117 15.72 -29.96 -26.61
CA PRO A 117 15.95 -30.75 -27.85
C PRO A 117 17.26 -31.54 -27.93
N ARG A 118 18.02 -31.62 -26.84
CA ARG A 118 19.27 -32.36 -26.75
C ARG A 118 19.38 -33.18 -25.47
N ASP A 119 18.31 -33.31 -24.72
CA ASP A 119 18.21 -34.11 -23.52
C ASP A 119 16.97 -35.00 -23.62
N GLY A 120 17.12 -36.20 -24.21
CA GLY A 120 15.98 -37.11 -24.38
C GLY A 120 15.41 -37.70 -23.09
N SER A 121 15.77 -37.15 -21.93
CA SER A 121 15.08 -37.40 -20.66
C SER A 121 14.16 -36.26 -20.22
N GLU A 122 14.12 -35.14 -20.95
CA GLU A 122 13.35 -33.94 -20.62
C GLU A 122 12.74 -33.33 -21.90
N TRP A 123 11.45 -33.03 -21.90
CA TRP A 123 10.79 -32.41 -23.08
C TRP A 123 9.91 -31.19 -22.75
N SER A 124 9.66 -30.95 -21.47
CA SER A 124 8.71 -29.96 -20.97
C SER A 124 9.30 -29.20 -19.78
N ASP A 125 8.90 -27.95 -19.63
CA ASP A 125 9.35 -26.96 -18.64
C ASP A 125 8.13 -26.10 -18.29
N LEU A 126 7.33 -26.57 -17.34
CA LEU A 126 5.99 -26.06 -17.07
C LEU A 126 6.03 -24.66 -16.42
N ASP A 127 6.96 -24.43 -15.49
CA ASP A 127 7.12 -23.15 -14.80
C ASP A 127 8.12 -22.19 -15.49
N GLY A 128 8.94 -22.72 -16.41
CA GLY A 128 9.89 -21.94 -17.19
C GLY A 128 11.18 -21.59 -16.45
N ASP A 129 11.56 -22.34 -15.41
CA ASP A 129 12.78 -22.12 -14.64
C ASP A 129 14.05 -22.68 -15.31
N GLY A 130 13.85 -23.51 -16.35
CA GLY A 130 14.91 -24.12 -17.15
C GLY A 130 15.39 -25.48 -16.64
N ILE A 131 14.72 -26.07 -15.65
CA ILE A 131 14.82 -27.47 -15.25
C ILE A 131 13.67 -28.23 -15.93
N GLY A 132 13.94 -29.41 -16.48
CA GLY A 132 12.89 -30.19 -17.13
C GLY A 132 11.94 -30.84 -16.13
N ASP A 133 10.66 -30.94 -16.49
CA ASP A 133 9.57 -31.46 -15.67
C ASP A 133 9.82 -32.85 -15.04
N ASN A 134 10.71 -33.68 -15.60
CA ASN A 134 11.04 -35.00 -15.05
C ASN A 134 12.10 -34.94 -13.94
N ALA A 135 12.97 -33.92 -13.95
CA ALA A 135 14.01 -33.68 -12.95
C ALA A 135 13.62 -32.59 -11.94
N ASP A 136 12.65 -31.75 -12.27
CA ASP A 136 12.19 -30.64 -11.44
C ASP A 136 11.53 -31.13 -10.14
N PRO A 137 11.98 -30.69 -8.95
CA PRO A 137 11.31 -30.98 -7.69
C PRO A 137 9.98 -30.22 -7.46
N ASP A 138 9.69 -29.15 -8.20
CA ASP A 138 8.51 -28.27 -8.05
C ASP A 138 8.03 -27.81 -9.44
N ARG A 139 7.36 -28.71 -10.15
CA ARG A 139 7.18 -28.62 -11.61
C ARG A 139 6.38 -27.40 -12.05
N ASP A 140 5.40 -26.98 -11.26
CA ASP A 140 4.57 -25.82 -11.60
C ASP A 140 5.02 -24.53 -10.91
N GLY A 141 6.08 -24.59 -10.10
CA GLY A 141 6.70 -23.43 -9.47
C GLY A 141 5.77 -22.73 -8.47
N ASP A 142 4.81 -23.45 -7.88
CA ASP A 142 3.87 -22.90 -6.89
C ASP A 142 4.49 -22.80 -5.48
N GLY A 143 5.68 -23.37 -5.30
CA GLY A 143 6.45 -23.38 -4.05
C GLY A 143 6.24 -24.64 -3.20
N MET A 144 5.39 -25.59 -3.62
CA MET A 144 5.17 -26.87 -2.97
C MET A 144 5.87 -27.99 -3.75
N PRO A 145 6.78 -28.77 -3.14
CA PRO A 145 7.44 -29.87 -3.84
C PRO A 145 6.44 -30.89 -4.40
N ASN A 146 6.73 -31.42 -5.58
CA ASN A 146 5.89 -32.38 -6.32
C ASN A 146 5.41 -33.60 -5.50
N GLU A 147 6.18 -34.04 -4.50
CA GLU A 147 5.81 -35.17 -3.62
C GLU A 147 4.78 -34.79 -2.55
N GLU A 148 4.69 -33.51 -2.22
CA GLU A 148 3.82 -32.94 -1.19
C GLU A 148 2.59 -32.23 -1.80
N ASP A 149 2.68 -31.83 -3.07
CA ASP A 149 1.61 -31.15 -3.77
C ASP A 149 0.49 -32.08 -4.28
N PRO A 150 -0.78 -31.87 -3.87
CA PRO A 150 -1.92 -32.56 -4.46
C PRO A 150 -2.17 -32.23 -5.95
N HIS A 151 -1.64 -31.12 -6.47
CA HIS A 151 -1.84 -30.67 -7.86
C HIS A 151 -0.52 -30.25 -8.56
N PRO A 152 0.47 -31.15 -8.72
CA PRO A 152 1.86 -30.84 -9.14
C PRO A 152 2.03 -30.42 -10.61
N ASN A 153 0.96 -29.94 -11.24
CA ASN A 153 0.98 -29.36 -12.58
C ASN A 153 -0.03 -28.19 -12.68
N ASP A 154 -0.49 -27.64 -11.56
CA ASP A 154 -1.44 -26.52 -11.50
C ASP A 154 -0.82 -25.34 -10.76
N PRO A 155 -0.16 -24.41 -11.49
CA PRO A 155 0.54 -23.26 -10.89
C PRO A 155 -0.39 -22.26 -10.20
N LEU A 156 -1.71 -22.47 -10.26
CA LEU A 156 -2.69 -21.64 -9.57
C LEU A 156 -3.16 -22.26 -8.25
N ASN A 157 -2.74 -23.49 -7.94
CA ASN A 157 -2.88 -24.04 -6.62
C ASN A 157 -1.99 -23.21 -5.69
N GLN A 158 -2.59 -22.54 -4.70
CA GLN A 158 -1.78 -21.85 -3.70
C GLN A 158 -1.55 -22.82 -2.55
N PRO A 159 -0.33 -22.89 -2.00
CA PRO A 159 -0.06 -23.71 -0.83
C PRO A 159 -1.05 -23.39 0.29
N ASP A 160 -1.62 -24.44 0.87
CA ASP A 160 -2.53 -24.41 2.03
C ASP A 160 -2.16 -25.65 2.86
N ARG A 161 -1.15 -25.46 3.70
CA ARG A 161 -0.40 -26.55 4.33
C ARG A 161 -1.22 -27.27 5.39
N ASP A 162 -2.03 -26.54 6.15
CA ASP A 162 -2.90 -27.10 7.17
C ASP A 162 -4.30 -27.46 6.67
N LYS A 163 -4.66 -27.00 5.46
CA LYS A 163 -5.85 -27.37 4.69
C LYS A 163 -7.13 -26.80 5.30
N ASP A 164 -7.06 -25.61 5.86
CA ASP A 164 -8.20 -24.90 6.40
C ASP A 164 -8.97 -24.08 5.34
N GLY A 165 -8.38 -23.91 4.15
CA GLY A 165 -8.94 -23.19 3.01
C GLY A 165 -8.41 -21.77 2.83
N VAL A 166 -7.47 -21.31 3.67
CA VAL A 166 -6.74 -20.05 3.52
C VAL A 166 -5.32 -20.34 3.01
N PRO A 167 -4.90 -19.74 1.89
CA PRO A 167 -3.53 -19.90 1.40
C PRO A 167 -2.45 -19.47 2.42
N ASP A 168 -1.34 -20.20 2.50
CA ASP A 168 -0.18 -19.96 3.39
C ASP A 168 0.31 -18.49 3.34
N ASP A 169 0.20 -17.82 2.18
CA ASP A 169 0.62 -16.42 1.99
C ASP A 169 -0.34 -15.37 2.57
N LYS A 170 -1.56 -15.79 2.89
CA LYS A 170 -2.64 -14.99 3.48
C LYS A 170 -3.02 -15.48 4.87
N ASP A 171 -2.46 -16.60 5.31
CA ASP A 171 -2.70 -17.20 6.60
C ASP A 171 -1.70 -16.67 7.64
N ALA A 172 -2.21 -16.16 8.76
CA ALA A 172 -1.38 -15.72 9.88
C ALA A 172 -0.73 -16.91 10.64
N PHE A 173 -1.33 -18.10 10.55
CA PHE A 173 -0.90 -19.36 11.17
C PHE A 173 -0.92 -20.54 10.17
N PRO A 174 -0.03 -20.57 9.16
CA PRO A 174 -0.04 -21.58 8.08
C PRO A 174 0.17 -23.06 8.48
N ASP A 175 0.30 -23.36 9.78
CA ASP A 175 0.50 -24.71 10.31
C ASP A 175 -0.64 -25.11 11.29
N ASP A 176 -1.62 -24.24 11.55
CA ASP A 176 -2.72 -24.46 12.49
C ASP A 176 -4.08 -24.32 11.79
N PRO A 177 -4.74 -25.43 11.43
CA PRO A 177 -5.97 -25.39 10.63
C PRO A 177 -7.20 -24.87 11.38
N THR A 178 -7.00 -24.38 12.61
CA THR A 178 -8.03 -23.77 13.44
C THR A 178 -7.87 -22.27 13.60
N GLU A 179 -6.82 -21.66 13.05
CA GLU A 179 -6.51 -20.25 13.16
C GLU A 179 -5.97 -19.74 11.83
N TRP A 180 -6.53 -18.66 11.27
CA TRP A 180 -6.05 -18.08 10.01
C TRP A 180 -5.89 -16.56 10.04
N HIS A 181 -6.42 -15.92 11.09
CA HIS A 181 -6.46 -14.46 11.24
C HIS A 181 -5.91 -14.05 12.60
N ASP A 182 -5.15 -12.95 12.63
CA ASP A 182 -4.57 -12.32 13.81
C ASP A 182 -4.85 -10.81 13.69
N MET A 183 -5.98 -10.37 14.24
CA MET A 183 -6.49 -9.01 14.04
C MET A 183 -5.66 -7.94 14.74
N ASP A 184 -5.20 -8.19 15.95
CA ASP A 184 -4.45 -7.22 16.77
C ASP A 184 -2.92 -7.39 16.66
N GLY A 185 -2.46 -8.49 16.08
CA GLY A 185 -1.05 -8.78 15.84
C GLY A 185 -0.30 -9.27 17.08
N ASP A 186 -1.00 -9.81 18.09
CA ASP A 186 -0.39 -10.30 19.32
C ASP A 186 0.18 -11.74 19.21
N GLY A 187 -0.14 -12.41 18.11
CA GLY A 187 0.30 -13.77 17.78
C GLY A 187 -0.60 -14.88 18.32
N TRP A 188 -1.81 -14.56 18.79
CA TRP A 188 -2.90 -15.49 19.02
C TRP A 188 -3.90 -15.38 17.88
N GLY A 189 -4.38 -16.53 17.39
CA GLY A 189 -5.39 -16.50 16.34
C GLY A 189 -6.75 -16.10 16.88
N ASP A 190 -7.50 -15.35 16.07
CA ASP A 190 -8.82 -14.78 16.39
C ASP A 190 -9.82 -15.79 16.99
N ASN A 191 -9.71 -17.09 16.67
CA ASN A 191 -10.64 -18.11 17.19
C ASN A 191 -10.33 -18.54 18.63
N SER A 192 -9.07 -18.43 19.05
CA SER A 192 -8.59 -18.76 20.40
C SER A 192 -8.25 -17.55 21.25
N ASP A 193 -8.11 -16.38 20.64
CA ASP A 193 -7.84 -15.13 21.34
C ASP A 193 -9.05 -14.73 22.21
N ALA A 194 -8.76 -14.26 23.42
CA ALA A 194 -9.72 -13.76 24.37
C ALA A 194 -10.04 -12.27 24.19
N ASP A 195 -9.21 -11.51 23.48
CA ASP A 195 -9.33 -10.06 23.25
C ASP A 195 -8.92 -9.77 21.80
N ARG A 196 -9.80 -10.17 20.87
CA ARG A 196 -9.48 -10.32 19.44
C ARG A 196 -8.96 -9.03 18.80
N ASP A 197 -9.45 -7.89 19.24
CA ASP A 197 -9.06 -6.59 18.68
C ASP A 197 -8.03 -5.85 19.55
N GLY A 198 -7.59 -6.46 20.65
CA GLY A 198 -6.49 -5.98 21.49
C GLY A 198 -6.81 -4.66 22.20
N ASP A 199 -8.09 -4.38 22.44
CA ASP A 199 -8.57 -3.13 23.02
C ASP A 199 -8.48 -3.13 24.57
N GLY A 200 -8.24 -4.30 25.16
CA GLY A 200 -8.09 -4.52 26.59
C GLY A 200 -9.35 -5.04 27.28
N VAL A 201 -10.43 -5.31 26.55
CA VAL A 201 -11.69 -5.90 27.02
C VAL A 201 -11.88 -7.26 26.37
N THR A 202 -12.29 -8.29 27.13
CA THR A 202 -12.42 -9.62 26.53
C THR A 202 -13.61 -9.69 25.57
N ASN A 203 -13.53 -10.60 24.59
CA ASN A 203 -14.56 -10.85 23.58
C ASN A 203 -15.96 -11.11 24.18
N GLU A 204 -16.05 -11.65 25.41
CA GLU A 204 -17.32 -11.87 26.11
C GLU A 204 -17.87 -10.62 26.80
N GLU A 205 -16.99 -9.69 27.16
CA GLU A 205 -17.35 -8.44 27.82
C GLU A 205 -17.52 -7.28 26.82
N ASP A 206 -17.01 -7.42 25.59
CA ASP A 206 -17.10 -6.45 24.52
C ASP A 206 -18.30 -6.67 23.56
N ALA A 207 -18.96 -5.60 23.12
CA ALA A 207 -20.08 -5.61 22.18
C ALA A 207 -19.58 -5.45 20.75
N TYR A 208 -18.34 -5.02 20.58
CA TYR A 208 -17.69 -4.85 19.29
C TYR A 208 -16.34 -5.59 19.24
N PRO A 209 -16.29 -6.92 19.50
CA PRO A 209 -15.06 -7.73 19.68
C PRO A 209 -14.26 -7.95 18.38
N GLY A 210 -14.05 -6.89 17.62
CA GLY A 210 -13.49 -6.85 16.28
C GLY A 210 -13.36 -5.42 15.76
N ASP A 211 -13.49 -4.43 16.65
CA ASP A 211 -13.34 -3.01 16.36
C ASP A 211 -12.84 -2.30 17.64
N ALA A 212 -11.52 -2.31 17.81
CA ALA A 212 -10.82 -1.71 18.95
C ALA A 212 -11.10 -0.20 19.14
N THR A 213 -11.81 0.45 18.20
CA THR A 213 -12.20 1.86 18.32
C THR A 213 -13.57 2.06 18.96
N LYS A 214 -14.35 0.99 19.13
CA LYS A 214 -15.70 1.03 19.70
C LYS A 214 -15.73 0.37 21.06
N HIS A 215 -15.32 1.12 22.07
CA HIS A 215 -15.48 0.67 23.45
C HIS A 215 -16.95 0.78 23.89
N ILE A 216 -17.47 -0.25 24.57
CA ILE A 216 -18.74 -0.16 25.33
C ILE A 216 -18.54 0.38 26.75
N PHE A 217 -17.35 0.89 27.10
CA PHE A 217 -17.17 1.47 28.43
C PHE A 217 -18.22 2.57 28.59
N ASP A 218 -19.10 2.38 29.56
CA ASP A 218 -20.20 3.27 29.95
C ASP A 218 -19.98 3.50 31.44
N ALA A 219 -19.10 4.45 31.73
CA ALA A 219 -18.51 4.62 33.05
C ALA A 219 -19.54 5.10 34.10
N ASP A 220 -20.67 5.67 33.67
CA ASP A 220 -21.75 6.08 34.56
C ASP A 220 -23.05 5.26 34.45
N GLY A 221 -23.19 4.44 33.42
CA GLY A 221 -24.26 3.46 33.28
C GLY A 221 -25.56 4.02 32.71
N ASP A 222 -25.50 5.11 31.93
CA ASP A 222 -26.69 5.74 31.33
C ASP A 222 -27.14 5.09 30.00
N GLY A 223 -26.32 4.19 29.47
CA GLY A 223 -26.57 3.45 28.23
C GLY A 223 -25.99 4.07 26.97
N ILE A 224 -25.20 5.15 27.08
CA ILE A 224 -24.38 5.73 26.02
C ILE A 224 -22.91 5.38 26.31
N ALA A 225 -22.16 4.96 25.29
CA ALA A 225 -20.76 4.62 25.49
C ALA A 225 -19.90 5.89 25.68
N ASP A 226 -18.88 5.83 26.54
CA ASP A 226 -17.95 6.91 26.90
C ASP A 226 -17.37 7.65 25.68
N HIS A 227 -17.21 6.97 24.54
CA HIS A 227 -16.66 7.57 23.32
C HIS A 227 -17.69 8.36 22.50
N GLU A 228 -18.98 8.07 22.68
CA GLU A 228 -20.11 8.81 22.10
C GLU A 228 -20.74 9.80 23.09
N ASP A 229 -20.35 9.70 24.36
CA ASP A 229 -20.85 10.50 25.47
C ASP A 229 -20.05 11.80 25.65
N ALA A 230 -20.75 12.94 25.63
CA ALA A 230 -20.17 14.25 25.92
C ALA A 230 -19.77 14.40 27.41
N PHE A 231 -20.40 13.65 28.31
CA PHE A 231 -20.12 13.62 29.75
C PHE A 231 -20.04 12.18 30.29
N PRO A 232 -18.94 11.44 30.00
CA PRO A 232 -18.77 10.00 30.33
C PRO A 232 -18.80 9.61 31.82
N ASN A 233 -19.13 10.53 32.73
CA ASN A 233 -19.17 10.27 34.17
C ASN A 233 -20.41 10.89 34.84
N ASP A 234 -21.35 11.46 34.08
CA ASP A 234 -22.62 11.97 34.58
C ASP A 234 -23.81 11.23 33.93
N PRO A 235 -24.45 10.29 34.64
CA PRO A 235 -25.46 9.42 34.04
C PRO A 235 -26.79 10.12 33.72
N ASN A 236 -26.82 11.45 33.85
CA ASN A 236 -27.97 12.29 33.50
C ASN A 236 -27.69 13.19 32.30
N GLU A 237 -26.50 13.15 31.69
CA GLU A 237 -26.11 14.03 30.60
C GLU A 237 -25.24 13.29 29.59
N TRP A 238 -25.76 12.99 28.40
CA TRP A 238 -24.98 12.28 27.37
C TRP A 238 -24.63 13.13 26.14
N LYS A 239 -25.22 14.33 26.03
CA LYS A 239 -25.19 15.14 24.81
C LYS A 239 -25.06 16.63 25.12
N ASP A 240 -24.17 17.30 24.40
CA ASP A 240 -23.96 18.75 24.40
C ASP A 240 -24.10 19.25 22.96
N THR A 241 -25.26 19.81 22.62
CA THR A 241 -25.57 20.14 21.23
C THR A 241 -24.87 21.41 20.74
N ASP A 242 -24.62 22.39 21.61
CA ASP A 242 -24.02 23.66 21.24
C ASP A 242 -22.56 23.82 21.67
N GLY A 243 -22.03 22.85 22.41
CA GLY A 243 -20.63 22.74 22.79
C GLY A 243 -20.23 23.71 23.90
N ASP A 244 -21.17 24.14 24.74
CA ASP A 244 -20.91 25.10 25.82
C ASP A 244 -20.42 24.43 27.12
N GLY A 245 -20.41 23.09 27.17
CA GLY A 245 -19.98 22.29 28.31
C GLY A 245 -21.07 22.04 29.35
N HIS A 246 -22.32 22.37 29.06
CA HIS A 246 -23.51 21.97 29.81
C HIS A 246 -24.31 20.95 29.00
N GLY A 247 -24.75 19.87 29.66
CA GLY A 247 -25.52 18.84 28.97
C GLY A 247 -26.94 19.31 28.64
N ASP A 248 -27.48 18.77 27.52
CA ASP A 248 -28.79 19.11 26.96
C ASP A 248 -29.94 18.94 27.99
N ASN A 249 -29.82 18.09 29.02
CA ASN A 249 -30.92 17.83 29.96
C ASN A 249 -31.02 18.90 31.07
N VAL A 250 -29.90 19.46 31.51
CA VAL A 250 -29.84 20.56 32.48
C VAL A 250 -29.89 21.93 31.81
N ASP A 251 -29.43 22.02 30.56
CA ASP A 251 -29.39 23.27 29.83
C ASP A 251 -30.80 23.79 29.47
N ALA A 252 -31.06 25.03 29.89
CA ALA A 252 -32.30 25.73 29.58
C ALA A 252 -32.44 26.10 28.08
N SER A 253 -31.34 26.17 27.33
CA SER A 253 -31.33 26.47 25.91
C SER A 253 -30.24 25.69 25.15
N PRO A 254 -30.46 24.38 24.88
CA PRO A 254 -29.49 23.44 24.25
C PRO A 254 -29.05 23.75 22.81
N LEU A 255 -29.27 24.96 22.30
CA LEU A 255 -28.86 25.39 20.97
C LEU A 255 -28.21 26.78 21.01
N ASP A 256 -28.07 27.38 22.20
CA ASP A 256 -27.57 28.73 22.42
C ASP A 256 -26.38 28.65 23.39
N PRO A 257 -25.13 28.59 22.87
CA PRO A 257 -23.95 28.39 23.71
C PRO A 257 -23.63 29.57 24.63
N ASP A 258 -24.40 30.67 24.53
CA ASP A 258 -24.34 31.82 25.43
C ASP A 258 -25.38 31.75 26.56
N CYS A 259 -26.21 30.69 26.65
CA CYS A 259 -27.25 30.55 27.68
C CYS A 259 -27.49 29.12 28.21
N HIS A 260 -26.90 28.82 29.37
CA HIS A 260 -27.16 27.58 30.13
C HIS A 260 -28.22 27.70 31.23
N GLU A 261 -28.54 28.93 31.72
CA GLU A 261 -29.48 29.16 32.83
C GLU A 261 -30.62 30.13 32.46
N ALA A 262 -31.86 29.69 32.67
CA ALA A 262 -33.03 30.53 32.47
C ALA A 262 -33.19 31.61 33.57
N PRO A 263 -33.66 32.83 33.22
CA PRO A 263 -34.12 33.25 31.90
C PRO A 263 -32.95 33.66 31.00
N CYS A 264 -32.86 33.03 29.83
CA CYS A 264 -31.91 33.43 28.81
C CYS A 264 -32.09 34.89 28.47
N LYS A 265 -31.00 35.62 28.52
CA LYS A 265 -30.97 36.97 27.97
C LYS A 265 -31.19 36.78 26.48
N LYS A 266 -32.43 37.00 26.01
CA LYS A 266 -32.68 37.15 24.57
C LYS A 266 -31.61 38.11 24.08
N ILE A 267 -30.69 37.62 23.27
CA ILE A 267 -29.93 38.49 22.41
C ILE A 267 -31.00 39.15 21.57
N LEU A 268 -31.36 40.37 21.97
CA LEU A 268 -32.12 41.24 21.12
C LEU A 268 -31.15 41.54 19.99
N TYR A 269 -31.10 40.66 18.99
CA TYR A 269 -30.49 40.97 17.71
C TYR A 269 -31.10 42.30 17.36
N ASN A 270 -30.28 43.35 17.40
CA ASN A 270 -30.75 44.68 17.14
C ASN A 270 -31.31 44.61 15.74
N LYS A 271 -32.65 44.64 15.61
CA LYS A 271 -33.27 44.98 14.35
C LYS A 271 -32.85 46.42 14.11
N VAL A 272 -31.71 46.62 13.45
CA VAL A 272 -31.27 47.95 13.09
C VAL A 272 -32.22 48.35 11.97
N GLU A 273 -33.26 49.09 12.30
CA GLU A 273 -34.15 49.67 11.30
C GLU A 273 -33.32 50.60 10.40
N ARG A 274 -32.87 50.09 9.26
CA ARG A 274 -32.25 50.87 8.21
C ARG A 274 -33.26 51.07 7.11
N LYS A 275 -33.41 52.32 6.70
CA LYS A 275 -34.10 52.63 5.44
C LYS A 275 -33.33 51.93 4.31
N LEU A 276 -34.09 51.32 3.40
CA LEU A 276 -33.54 50.69 2.20
C LEU A 276 -32.47 51.60 1.56
N PRO A 277 -31.33 51.05 1.12
CA PRO A 277 -30.47 51.74 0.17
C PRO A 277 -31.33 52.10 -1.05
N SER A 278 -31.08 53.24 -1.71
CA SER A 278 -31.94 53.70 -2.82
C SER A 278 -31.99 52.78 -4.06
N GLN A 279 -31.38 51.60 -3.98
CA GLN A 279 -31.26 50.60 -5.03
C GLN A 279 -31.76 49.20 -4.55
N GLY A 280 -32.43 49.10 -3.40
CA GLY A 280 -33.04 47.86 -2.90
C GLY A 280 -34.49 47.75 -3.35
N TYR A 281 -34.79 46.74 -4.17
CA TYR A 281 -36.13 46.43 -4.65
C TYR A 281 -36.87 45.58 -3.60
N ASP A 282 -37.84 46.18 -2.92
CA ASP A 282 -39.06 45.49 -2.48
C ASP A 282 -40.26 46.20 -3.13
N GLU A 283 -41.09 45.49 -3.90
CA GLU A 283 -42.29 46.11 -4.51
C GLU A 283 -43.57 45.86 -3.70
N HIS A 284 -43.51 45.14 -2.57
CA HIS A 284 -44.70 44.81 -1.78
C HIS A 284 -44.67 44.99 -0.26
N SER A 285 -43.53 45.28 0.37
CA SER A 285 -43.48 45.64 1.79
C SER A 285 -43.22 47.15 1.92
N ASN A 286 -44.15 47.93 2.46
CA ASN A 286 -43.91 49.38 2.62
C ASN A 286 -43.01 49.72 3.82
N SER A 287 -42.39 48.72 4.46
CA SER A 287 -41.54 48.97 5.62
C SER A 287 -40.78 47.71 6.08
N HIS A 288 -39.58 47.50 5.54
CA HIS A 288 -38.44 46.76 6.12
C HIS A 288 -38.35 45.25 5.83
N VAL A 289 -37.21 44.82 5.27
CA VAL A 289 -36.69 43.45 5.45
C VAL A 289 -35.14 43.45 5.52
N GLU A 290 -34.59 42.85 6.57
CA GLU A 290 -33.21 42.37 6.68
C GLU A 290 -33.25 41.14 7.62
N HIS A 291 -32.58 40.04 7.26
CA HIS A 291 -32.48 38.82 8.08
C HIS A 291 -31.02 38.36 8.17
N ASP A 292 -30.52 38.29 9.41
CA ASP A 292 -29.16 37.88 9.77
C ASP A 292 -29.15 36.57 10.59
N ASP A 293 -30.32 35.93 10.75
CA ASP A 293 -30.43 34.60 11.35
C ASP A 293 -30.47 33.54 10.24
N LYS A 294 -29.50 32.63 10.26
CA LYS A 294 -29.25 31.62 9.21
C LYS A 294 -30.40 30.60 8.98
N TYR A 295 -31.60 30.83 9.54
CA TYR A 295 -32.72 29.90 9.60
C TYR A 295 -34.03 30.40 8.98
N THR A 296 -34.22 31.68 8.67
CA THR A 296 -35.45 32.19 8.02
C THR A 296 -35.43 32.05 6.48
N TRP A 297 -34.70 31.06 5.97
CA TRP A 297 -34.30 30.95 4.57
C TRP A 297 -35.37 30.46 3.57
N THR A 298 -36.60 30.15 3.98
CA THR A 298 -37.57 29.49 3.08
C THR A 298 -39.01 29.99 3.15
N GLY A 299 -39.30 31.07 3.88
CA GLY A 299 -40.68 31.48 4.18
C GLY A 299 -41.43 32.31 3.15
N ASP A 300 -40.75 33.14 2.35
CA ASP A 300 -41.44 34.18 1.56
C ASP A 300 -40.86 34.42 0.15
N TRP A 301 -39.77 33.74 -0.23
CA TRP A 301 -39.11 33.98 -1.52
C TRP A 301 -39.88 33.49 -2.75
N GLN A 302 -40.89 32.64 -2.60
CA GLN A 302 -41.69 32.17 -3.76
C GLN A 302 -42.80 33.15 -4.15
N ASP A 303 -43.23 34.06 -3.26
CA ASP A 303 -44.35 34.97 -3.50
C ASP A 303 -43.92 36.40 -3.88
N GLU A 304 -42.63 36.75 -3.70
CA GLU A 304 -42.13 38.12 -3.92
C GLU A 304 -41.31 38.33 -5.21
N TRP A 305 -41.49 37.48 -6.24
CA TRP A 305 -40.85 37.69 -7.54
C TRP A 305 -41.78 38.36 -8.56
N PRO A 306 -41.33 39.41 -9.28
CA PRO A 306 -42.01 39.82 -10.50
C PRO A 306 -41.77 38.76 -11.58
N MET A 307 -42.87 38.12 -12.03
CA MET A 307 -42.90 37.27 -13.23
C MET A 307 -42.62 38.10 -14.48
N THR A 308 -41.35 38.41 -14.72
CA THR A 308 -40.87 38.82 -16.05
C THR A 308 -39.95 37.72 -16.54
N GLY A 309 -40.14 37.26 -17.78
CA GLY A 309 -39.71 35.96 -18.31
C GLY A 309 -38.20 35.71 -18.45
N GLU A 310 -37.38 36.25 -17.57
CA GLU A 310 -35.98 35.96 -17.42
C GLU A 310 -35.78 34.70 -16.55
N SER A 311 -34.80 33.86 -16.89
CA SER A 311 -34.50 32.67 -16.08
C SER A 311 -33.83 33.05 -14.77
N HIS A 312 -34.03 32.24 -13.73
CA HIS A 312 -33.43 32.44 -12.42
C HIS A 312 -31.92 32.72 -12.50
N ALA A 313 -31.20 31.96 -13.33
CA ALA A 313 -29.77 32.12 -13.56
C ALA A 313 -29.38 33.46 -14.23
N ALA A 314 -30.18 33.97 -15.16
CA ALA A 314 -29.90 35.24 -15.84
C ALA A 314 -30.09 36.43 -14.90
N THR A 315 -31.13 36.38 -14.07
CA THR A 315 -31.34 37.38 -13.02
C THR A 315 -30.23 37.35 -11.96
N PHE A 316 -29.78 36.15 -11.56
CA PHE A 316 -28.62 36.01 -10.66
C PHE A 316 -27.36 36.67 -11.23
N ARG A 317 -27.08 36.45 -12.51
CA ARG A 317 -25.93 37.07 -13.19
C ARG A 317 -26.03 38.59 -13.21
N ARG A 318 -27.21 39.15 -13.46
CA ARG A 318 -27.42 40.61 -13.45
C ARG A 318 -27.16 41.20 -12.06
N ILE A 319 -27.73 40.61 -11.01
CA ILE A 319 -27.60 41.11 -9.64
C ILE A 319 -26.15 41.03 -9.15
N CYS A 320 -25.47 39.91 -9.39
CA CYS A 320 -24.06 39.79 -9.00
C CYS A 320 -23.11 40.65 -9.83
N LYS A 321 -23.51 41.05 -11.05
CA LYS A 321 -22.79 42.05 -11.85
C LYS A 321 -22.95 43.47 -11.29
N GLU A 322 -24.13 43.81 -10.78
CA GLU A 322 -24.43 45.13 -10.22
C GLU A 322 -23.94 45.28 -8.78
N SER A 323 -23.88 44.19 -8.01
CA SER A 323 -23.44 44.18 -6.60
C SER A 323 -22.45 43.04 -6.30
N PRO A 324 -21.23 43.07 -6.87
CA PRO A 324 -20.26 41.97 -6.81
C PRO A 324 -19.71 41.71 -5.40
N ASN A 325 -19.83 42.68 -4.49
CA ASN A 325 -19.32 42.57 -3.13
C ASN A 325 -20.30 41.94 -2.14
N ASN A 326 -21.52 41.63 -2.58
CA ASN A 326 -22.51 40.95 -1.75
C ASN A 326 -21.99 39.56 -1.35
N THR A 327 -22.12 39.25 -0.06
CA THR A 327 -21.69 37.99 0.57
C THR A 327 -22.29 36.77 -0.14
N TRP A 328 -23.51 36.88 -0.68
CA TRP A 328 -24.18 35.83 -1.43
C TRP A 328 -23.54 35.57 -2.80
N CYS A 329 -23.16 36.61 -3.55
CA CYS A 329 -22.44 36.48 -4.82
C CYS A 329 -21.04 35.90 -4.63
N LYS A 330 -20.37 36.26 -3.53
CA LYS A 330 -19.06 35.69 -3.16
C LYS A 330 -19.14 34.21 -2.81
N ARG A 331 -20.27 33.75 -2.24
CA ARG A 331 -20.45 32.36 -1.78
C ARG A 331 -21.04 31.43 -2.85
N TYR A 332 -22.03 31.88 -3.60
CA TYR A 332 -22.79 31.04 -4.55
C TYR A 332 -22.67 31.48 -6.01
N GLY A 333 -22.11 32.67 -6.28
CA GLY A 333 -21.99 33.20 -7.64
C GLY A 333 -21.09 32.40 -8.58
N HIS A 334 -20.23 31.53 -8.03
CA HIS A 334 -19.34 30.66 -8.79
C HIS A 334 -20.05 29.47 -9.46
N HIS A 335 -21.22 29.04 -8.95
CA HIS A 335 -21.94 27.88 -9.49
C HIS A 335 -22.81 28.20 -10.71
N LEU A 336 -22.88 29.45 -11.14
CA LEU A 336 -23.78 29.91 -12.22
C LEU A 336 -23.07 30.71 -13.32
N LEU A 337 -21.73 30.74 -13.35
CA LEU A 337 -20.94 31.32 -14.44
C LEU A 337 -20.83 30.36 -15.63
#